data_AF-A0A1C5NH35-F1
#
_entry.id   AF-A0A1C5NH35-F1
#
_cell.length_a   1.000
_cell.length_b   1.000
_cell.length_c   1.000
_cell.angle_alpha   90.00
_cell.angle_beta   90.00
_cell.angle_gamma   90.00
#
_symmetry.space_group_name_H-M   'P 1'
#
loop_
_entity.id
_entity.type
_entity.pdbx_description
1 polymer ?
#
loop_
_entity_poly.entity_id
_entity_poly.type
_entity_poly.pdbx_seq_one_letter_code
_entity_poly.pdbx_strand_id
1 'polypeptide(L)'
;MVIDQPLLRLTGIHQALFADAVYHPRNNGKEQVICTADKANAYPVTVKNAMQGKKCFESFEAVLGKYTIGRTYNILPNGKRLYKMDKAVTITFSIPKELQAAGHGFEMICVTEKGVPIILKDQDKDPAPITISTDKFYAFALAYKDAKVKTK
;
A
#
# COMPACT_ATOMS: atom_id res chain seq x y z
N MET A 1 19.40 43.20 0.00
CA MET A 1 20.06 41.97 -0.47
C MET A 1 19.13 40.82 -0.12
N VAL A 2 18.28 40.41 -1.06
CA VAL A 2 17.33 39.31 -0.85
C VAL A 2 18.03 38.05 -1.31
N ILE A 3 18.39 37.19 -0.37
CA ILE A 3 19.00 35.90 -0.67
C ILE A 3 17.84 34.97 -1.04
N ASP A 4 17.73 34.71 -2.34
CA ASP A 4 16.81 33.73 -2.91
C ASP A 4 17.18 32.32 -2.38
N GLN A 5 16.21 31.62 -1.82
CA GLN A 5 16.36 30.27 -1.28
C GLN A 5 15.45 29.32 -2.06
N PRO A 6 15.88 28.75 -3.20
CA PRO A 6 15.13 27.72 -3.88
C PRO A 6 15.81 26.35 -3.66
N LEU A 7 15.93 25.87 -2.42
CA LEU A 7 16.37 24.49 -2.18
C LEU A 7 15.85 23.83 -0.89
N LEU A 8 14.80 24.35 -0.27
CA LEU A 8 14.23 23.77 0.95
C LEU A 8 12.78 23.26 0.82
N ARG A 9 12.18 23.28 -0.38
CA ARG A 9 10.80 22.80 -0.58
C ARG A 9 10.68 21.34 -1.02
N LEU A 10 11.77 20.70 -1.45
CA LEU A 10 11.75 19.29 -1.87
C LEU A 10 12.00 18.30 -0.71
N THR A 11 12.61 18.74 0.39
CA THR A 11 12.90 17.89 1.56
C THR A 11 11.74 17.83 2.57
N GLY A 12 10.90 18.87 2.64
CA GLY A 12 9.78 18.94 3.59
C GLY A 12 8.63 17.98 3.31
N ILE A 13 8.37 17.63 2.04
CA ILE A 13 7.32 16.65 1.68
C ILE A 13 7.73 15.25 2.15
N HIS A 14 9.02 14.90 2.03
CA HIS A 14 9.54 13.62 2.48
C HIS A 14 9.46 13.45 4.00
N GLN A 15 9.77 14.49 4.79
CA GLN A 15 9.77 14.38 6.26
C GLN A 15 8.36 14.47 6.85
N ALA A 16 7.45 15.25 6.25
CA ALA A 16 6.06 15.37 6.69
C ALA A 16 5.21 14.10 6.41
N LEU A 17 5.67 13.17 5.57
CA LEU A 17 5.04 11.85 5.38
C LEU A 17 5.30 10.89 6.56
N PHE A 18 6.20 11.24 7.49
CA PHE A 18 6.58 10.40 8.63
C PHE A 18 6.36 11.06 10.01
N ALA A 19 5.96 12.34 10.07
CA ALA A 19 6.08 13.14 11.28
C ALA A 19 4.84 13.18 12.20
N ASP A 20 3.65 12.77 11.74
CA ASP A 20 2.49 12.70 12.61
C ASP A 20 2.26 11.28 13.12
N ALA A 21 2.50 11.13 14.42
CA ALA A 21 2.21 9.95 15.21
C ALA A 21 0.76 9.49 15.01
N VAL A 22 0.59 8.20 14.72
CA VAL A 22 -0.63 7.42 15.01
C VAL A 22 -1.92 7.93 14.34
N TYR A 23 -1.93 8.10 13.01
CA TYR A 23 -3.19 8.41 12.31
C TYR A 23 -4.18 7.22 12.37
N HIS A 24 -3.71 5.97 12.13
CA HIS A 24 -4.49 4.74 12.36
C HIS A 24 -3.61 3.59 12.90
N PRO A 25 -3.46 3.43 14.22
CA PRO A 25 -2.56 2.41 14.81
C PRO A 25 -2.98 0.98 14.49
N ARG A 26 -4.28 0.75 14.26
CA ARG A 26 -4.84 -0.58 13.94
C ARG A 26 -4.44 -1.09 12.55
N ASN A 27 -4.01 -0.20 11.66
CA ASN A 27 -3.68 -0.52 10.27
C ASN A 27 -2.20 -0.92 10.11
N ASN A 28 -1.36 -0.61 11.11
CA ASN A 28 -0.04 -1.19 11.25
C ASN A 28 -0.20 -2.61 11.84
N GLY A 29 -0.31 -3.61 10.97
CA GLY A 29 -0.46 -5.00 11.37
C GLY A 29 0.61 -5.43 12.37
N LYS A 30 0.21 -6.10 13.45
CA LYS A 30 1.13 -6.67 14.46
C LYS A 30 1.55 -8.09 14.09
N GLU A 31 0.77 -8.73 13.23
CA GLU A 31 1.04 -10.04 12.65
C GLU A 31 2.22 -9.99 11.68
N GLN A 32 2.82 -11.15 11.44
CA GLN A 32 3.80 -11.29 10.36
C GLN A 32 3.09 -11.12 9.01
N VAL A 33 3.69 -10.37 8.09
CA VAL A 33 3.21 -10.31 6.70
C VAL A 33 3.51 -11.65 6.03
N ILE A 34 2.48 -12.35 5.61
CA ILE A 34 2.58 -13.58 4.82
C ILE A 34 2.36 -13.20 3.35
N CYS A 35 3.42 -13.28 2.55
CA CYS A 35 3.35 -13.03 1.12
C CYS A 35 4.36 -13.90 0.37
N THR A 36 4.03 -14.21 -0.87
CA THR A 36 4.89 -14.96 -1.80
C THR A 36 5.12 -14.09 -3.03
N ALA A 37 6.39 -13.89 -3.39
CA ALA A 37 6.75 -13.25 -4.65
C ALA A 37 6.88 -14.32 -5.75
N ASP A 38 6.43 -14.00 -6.97
CA ASP A 38 6.59 -14.89 -8.12
C ASP A 38 8.08 -15.18 -8.38
N LYS A 39 8.41 -16.45 -8.67
CA LYS A 39 9.78 -16.89 -9.00
C LYS A 39 10.30 -16.29 -10.30
N ALA A 40 9.40 -15.89 -11.21
CA ALA A 40 9.73 -15.23 -12.47
C ALA A 40 10.04 -13.73 -12.31
N ASN A 41 9.86 -13.17 -11.10
CA ASN A 41 10.22 -11.78 -10.84
C ASN A 41 11.71 -11.55 -11.08
N ALA A 42 12.04 -10.45 -11.75
CA ALA A 42 13.42 -10.12 -12.11
C ALA A 42 14.31 -9.76 -10.90
N TYR A 43 13.70 -9.51 -9.74
CA TYR A 43 14.36 -9.17 -8.50
C TYR A 43 13.50 -9.56 -7.29
N PRO A 44 14.11 -9.83 -6.12
CA PRO A 44 13.38 -10.11 -4.90
C PRO A 44 12.74 -8.85 -4.33
N VAL A 45 11.70 -9.05 -3.53
CA VAL A 45 11.04 -8.00 -2.75
C VAL A 45 11.00 -8.39 -1.28
N THR A 46 11.10 -7.39 -0.41
CA THR A 46 10.84 -7.54 1.02
C THR A 46 9.60 -6.76 1.38
N VAL A 47 8.64 -7.40 2.04
CA VAL A 47 7.42 -6.74 2.50
C VAL A 47 7.37 -6.69 4.01
N LYS A 48 6.91 -5.55 4.54
CA LYS A 48 6.74 -5.37 5.98
C LYS A 48 5.51 -4.51 6.27
N ASN A 49 4.85 -4.79 7.39
CA ASN A 49 3.88 -3.87 7.96
C ASN A 49 4.56 -2.53 8.22
N ALA A 50 3.86 -1.46 7.88
CA ALA A 50 4.38 -0.13 8.03
C ALA A 50 3.25 0.83 8.34
N MET A 51 3.37 1.53 9.46
CA MET A 51 2.58 2.72 9.72
C MET A 51 2.92 3.80 8.69
N GLN A 52 1.89 4.38 8.08
CA GLN A 52 2.02 5.46 7.12
C GLN A 52 1.59 6.79 7.77
N GLY A 53 2.22 7.90 7.39
CA GLY A 53 1.80 9.21 7.89
C GLY A 53 0.49 9.67 7.26
N LYS A 54 -0.08 10.72 7.85
CA LYS A 54 -1.38 11.30 7.50
C LYS A 54 -1.57 11.54 5.99
N LYS A 55 -0.59 12.13 5.32
CA LYS A 55 -0.67 12.43 3.88
C LYS A 55 -0.78 11.19 2.98
N CYS A 56 -0.16 10.07 3.37
CA CYS A 56 -0.34 8.80 2.65
C CYS A 56 -1.79 8.30 2.81
N PHE A 57 -2.34 8.39 4.01
CA PHE A 57 -3.74 8.03 4.26
C PHE A 57 -4.71 8.90 3.48
N GLU A 58 -4.54 10.23 3.48
CA GLU A 58 -5.34 11.14 2.66
C GLU A 58 -5.30 10.72 1.18
N SER A 59 -4.15 10.26 0.69
CA SER A 59 -3.99 9.77 -0.68
C SER A 59 -4.69 8.42 -0.90
N PHE A 60 -4.62 7.49 0.05
CA PHE A 60 -5.37 6.22 -0.02
C PHE A 60 -6.89 6.48 -0.02
N GLU A 61 -7.36 7.32 0.89
CA GLU A 61 -8.77 7.67 1.10
C GLU A 61 -9.38 8.34 -0.14
N ALA A 62 -8.59 9.14 -0.88
CA ALA A 62 -9.01 9.81 -2.10
C ALA A 62 -9.48 8.85 -3.21
N VAL A 63 -9.04 7.59 -3.22
CA VAL A 63 -9.44 6.58 -4.22
C VAL A 63 -10.17 5.37 -3.61
N LEU A 64 -10.39 5.38 -2.29
CA LEU A 64 -10.91 4.24 -1.54
C LEU A 64 -12.36 3.90 -1.91
N GLY A 65 -13.14 4.91 -2.31
CA GLY A 65 -14.56 4.74 -2.65
C GLY A 65 -15.37 4.15 -1.48
N LYS A 66 -15.83 2.89 -1.63
CA LYS A 66 -16.60 2.16 -0.61
C LYS A 66 -15.76 1.17 0.21
N TYR A 67 -14.45 1.15 0.00
CA TYR A 67 -13.56 0.26 0.74
C TYR A 67 -13.15 0.90 2.07
N THR A 68 -12.59 0.09 2.95
CA THR A 68 -11.99 0.45 4.23
C THR A 68 -10.54 -0.02 4.22
N ILE A 69 -9.62 0.80 4.71
CA ILE A 69 -8.20 0.40 4.81
C ILE A 69 -8.08 -0.61 5.96
N GLY A 70 -7.63 -1.82 5.65
CA GLY A 70 -7.40 -2.88 6.62
C GLY A 70 -5.95 -2.94 7.12
N ARG A 71 -4.98 -2.84 6.20
CA ARG A 71 -3.54 -2.91 6.50
C ARG A 71 -2.71 -2.00 5.63
N THR A 72 -1.55 -1.59 6.13
CA THR A 72 -0.57 -0.83 5.36
C THR A 72 0.81 -1.46 5.38
N TYR A 73 1.48 -1.38 4.23
CA TYR A 73 2.76 -2.04 4.00
C TYR A 73 3.78 -1.12 3.33
N ASN A 74 5.06 -1.44 3.55
CA ASN A 74 6.15 -1.02 2.66
C ASN A 74 6.64 -2.25 1.90
N ILE A 75 6.73 -2.13 0.58
CA ILE A 75 7.34 -3.13 -0.30
C ILE A 75 8.67 -2.57 -0.79
N LEU A 76 9.75 -3.30 -0.54
CA LEU A 76 11.12 -2.89 -0.79
C LEU A 76 11.75 -3.76 -1.89
N PRO A 77 11.87 -3.27 -3.14
CA PRO A 77 12.59 -3.99 -4.19
C PRO A 77 14.07 -4.08 -3.83
N ASN A 78 14.67 -5.27 -3.94
CA ASN A 78 16.04 -5.56 -3.51
C ASN A 78 16.33 -5.14 -2.04
N GLY A 79 15.30 -5.12 -1.18
CA GLY A 79 15.41 -4.66 0.20
C GLY A 79 15.64 -3.14 0.37
N LYS A 80 15.53 -2.36 -0.71
CA LYS A 80 15.79 -0.91 -0.71
C LYS A 80 14.48 -0.11 -0.82
N ARG A 81 14.49 1.12 -0.29
CA ARG A 81 13.41 2.10 -0.53
C ARG A 81 13.66 2.75 -1.88
N LEU A 82 13.04 2.21 -2.92
CA LEU A 82 13.02 2.79 -4.27
C LEU A 82 11.59 3.16 -4.63
N TYR A 83 11.43 4.11 -5.56
CA TYR A 83 10.12 4.58 -6.00
C TYR A 83 9.55 3.82 -7.20
N LYS A 84 10.44 3.30 -8.03
CA LYS A 84 10.12 2.64 -9.28
C LYS A 84 11.24 1.67 -9.67
N MET A 85 10.89 0.64 -10.43
CA MET A 85 11.79 -0.28 -11.10
C MET A 85 11.41 -0.39 -12.59
N ASP A 86 12.33 -0.84 -13.43
CA ASP A 86 12.08 -0.99 -14.89
C ASP A 86 11.16 -2.17 -15.23
N LYS A 87 11.15 -3.19 -14.37
CA LYS A 87 10.29 -4.38 -14.50
C LYS A 87 9.32 -4.44 -13.34
N ALA A 88 8.06 -4.77 -13.62
CA ALA A 88 7.07 -5.04 -12.60
C ALA A 88 7.38 -6.36 -11.87
N VAL A 89 6.83 -6.49 -10.66
CA VAL A 89 6.84 -7.73 -9.86
C VAL A 89 5.43 -8.13 -9.52
N THR A 90 5.20 -9.44 -9.48
CA THR A 90 3.95 -10.04 -9.02
C THR A 90 4.12 -10.57 -7.60
N ILE A 91 3.21 -10.20 -6.71
CA ILE A 91 3.24 -10.55 -5.29
C ILE A 91 1.84 -10.99 -4.87
N THR A 92 1.76 -12.15 -4.24
CA THR A 92 0.53 -12.68 -3.63
C THR A 92 0.60 -12.50 -2.13
N PHE A 93 -0.40 -11.84 -1.56
CA PHE A 93 -0.54 -11.58 -0.14
C PHE A 93 -1.60 -12.49 0.45
N SER A 94 -1.33 -13.15 1.57
CA SER A 94 -2.40 -13.76 2.36
C SER A 94 -3.14 -12.65 3.12
N ILE A 95 -4.46 -12.59 2.96
CA ILE A 95 -5.29 -11.64 3.72
C ILE A 95 -5.31 -12.08 5.19
N PRO A 96 -5.12 -11.18 6.17
CA PRO A 96 -5.28 -11.52 7.59
C PRO A 96 -6.66 -12.10 7.89
N LYS A 97 -6.75 -13.18 8.69
CA LYS A 97 -8.02 -13.87 8.96
C LYS A 97 -9.10 -12.95 9.53
N GLU A 98 -8.74 -11.95 10.33
CA GLU A 98 -9.73 -10.99 10.85
C GLU A 98 -10.37 -10.09 9.78
N LEU A 99 -9.73 -9.96 8.61
CA LEU A 99 -10.25 -9.21 7.46
C LEU A 99 -10.99 -10.11 6.47
N GLN A 100 -10.79 -11.42 6.55
CA GLN A 100 -11.49 -12.41 5.74
C GLN A 100 -12.91 -12.61 6.28
N ALA A 101 -13.88 -11.92 5.69
CA ALA A 101 -15.30 -12.23 5.92
C ALA A 101 -15.99 -12.53 4.59
N ALA A 102 -17.07 -13.31 4.66
CA ALA A 102 -17.78 -13.78 3.49
C ALA A 102 -18.28 -12.60 2.64
N GLY A 103 -17.88 -12.60 1.36
CA GLY A 103 -18.26 -11.59 0.38
C GLY A 103 -17.48 -10.27 0.46
N HIS A 104 -16.42 -10.19 1.28
CA HIS A 104 -15.47 -9.08 1.18
C HIS A 104 -14.80 -9.07 -0.20
N GLY A 105 -14.68 -7.88 -0.80
CA GLY A 105 -13.82 -7.67 -1.95
C GLY A 105 -12.57 -6.94 -1.52
N PHE A 106 -11.41 -7.33 -2.05
CA PHE A 106 -10.12 -6.73 -1.70
C PHE A 106 -9.50 -5.99 -2.88
N GLU A 107 -8.82 -4.88 -2.58
CA GLU A 107 -7.97 -4.15 -3.51
C GLU A 107 -6.71 -3.72 -2.79
N MET A 108 -5.60 -3.63 -3.52
CA MET A 108 -4.41 -2.96 -3.00
C MET A 108 -4.32 -1.56 -3.62
N ILE A 109 -4.08 -0.56 -2.79
CA ILE A 109 -3.79 0.79 -3.24
C ILE A 109 -2.31 1.03 -3.04
N CYS A 110 -1.61 1.49 -4.07
CA CYS A 110 -0.25 2.00 -3.98
C CYS A 110 -0.32 3.52 -4.06
N VAL A 111 0.27 4.22 -3.09
CA VAL A 111 0.57 5.64 -3.24
C VAL A 111 1.99 5.72 -3.76
N THR A 112 2.19 6.38 -4.90
CA THR A 112 3.48 6.51 -5.57
C THR A 112 4.20 7.78 -5.12
N GLU A 113 5.33 8.09 -5.76
CA GLU A 113 5.99 9.39 -5.59
C GLU A 113 4.97 10.55 -5.75
N LYS A 114 5.16 11.61 -4.97
CA LYS A 114 4.30 12.81 -4.92
C LYS A 114 2.87 12.58 -4.43
N GLY A 115 2.59 11.44 -3.81
CA GLY A 115 1.29 11.19 -3.18
C GLY A 115 0.20 10.78 -4.16
N VAL A 116 0.55 10.30 -5.36
CA VAL A 116 -0.43 9.88 -6.37
C VAL A 116 -0.89 8.45 -6.07
N PRO A 117 -2.17 8.20 -5.77
CA PRO A 117 -2.68 6.86 -5.54
C PRO A 117 -3.00 6.13 -6.85
N ILE A 118 -2.75 4.82 -6.87
CA ILE A 118 -3.14 3.90 -7.93
C ILE A 118 -3.78 2.66 -7.32
N ILE A 119 -4.88 2.18 -7.92
CA ILE A 119 -5.53 0.94 -7.52
C ILE A 119 -4.88 -0.21 -8.30
N LEU A 120 -4.35 -1.18 -7.57
CA LEU A 120 -3.82 -2.44 -8.06
C LEU A 120 -4.91 -3.50 -7.82
N LYS A 121 -5.59 -3.88 -8.91
CA LYS A 121 -6.63 -4.89 -8.86
C LYS A 121 -6.03 -6.25 -8.59
N ASP A 122 -6.80 -7.06 -7.87
CA ASP A 122 -6.51 -8.47 -7.72
C ASP A 122 -6.45 -9.16 -9.10
N GLN A 123 -5.42 -9.96 -9.29
CA GLN A 123 -5.15 -10.73 -10.50
C GLN A 123 -5.56 -12.20 -10.37
N ASP A 124 -5.88 -12.64 -9.16
CA ASP A 124 -6.39 -13.98 -8.93
C ASP A 124 -7.92 -13.99 -8.72
N LYS A 125 -8.48 -15.19 -8.50
CA LYS A 125 -9.92 -15.42 -8.30
C LYS A 125 -10.21 -16.02 -6.94
N ASP A 126 -9.19 -16.21 -6.12
CA ASP A 126 -9.30 -16.85 -4.81
C ASP A 126 -9.63 -15.76 -3.78
N PRO A 127 -10.70 -15.88 -2.98
CA PRO A 127 -11.04 -14.87 -1.99
C PRO A 127 -10.09 -14.79 -0.79
N ALA A 128 -9.17 -15.75 -0.61
CA ALA A 128 -8.29 -15.82 0.56
C ALA A 128 -6.97 -15.03 0.41
N PRO A 129 -6.28 -15.05 -0.74
CA PRO A 129 -5.19 -14.15 -1.04
C PRO A 129 -5.63 -12.93 -1.86
N ILE A 130 -4.69 -12.03 -2.13
CA ILE A 130 -4.78 -11.04 -3.19
C ILE A 130 -3.45 -11.04 -3.95
N THR A 131 -3.52 -11.13 -5.28
CA THR A 131 -2.33 -11.09 -6.15
C THR A 131 -2.30 -9.79 -6.91
N ILE A 132 -1.17 -9.08 -6.81
CA ILE A 132 -0.98 -7.77 -7.47
C ILE A 132 0.29 -7.78 -8.31
N SER A 133 0.31 -6.90 -9.32
CA SER A 133 1.52 -6.58 -10.07
C SER A 133 1.83 -5.08 -10.02
N THR A 134 3.08 -4.70 -9.77
CA THR A 134 3.50 -3.30 -9.72
C THR A 134 4.97 -3.12 -10.07
N ASP A 135 5.30 -2.00 -10.72
CA ASP A 135 6.65 -1.47 -10.93
C ASP A 135 6.93 -0.25 -10.04
N LYS A 136 5.94 0.22 -9.28
CA LYS A 136 5.99 1.40 -8.41
C LYS A 136 5.93 0.98 -6.96
N PHE A 137 6.71 1.68 -6.12
CA PHE A 137 6.92 1.32 -4.73
C PHE A 137 6.95 2.59 -3.90
N TYR A 138 6.12 2.70 -2.87
CA TYR A 138 6.32 3.70 -1.83
C TYR A 138 5.53 3.34 -0.58
N ALA A 139 4.20 3.49 -0.63
CA ALA A 139 3.30 3.08 0.45
C ALA A 139 2.15 2.25 -0.14
N PHE A 140 1.76 1.20 0.57
CA PHE A 140 0.70 0.30 0.13
C PHE A 140 -0.38 0.19 1.21
N ALA A 141 -1.62 0.08 0.78
CA ALA A 141 -2.78 -0.14 1.62
C ALA A 141 -3.62 -1.30 1.06
N LEU A 142 -3.78 -2.36 1.85
CA LEU A 142 -4.81 -3.35 1.60
C LEU A 142 -6.15 -2.77 2.06
N ALA A 143 -7.06 -2.63 1.12
CA ALA A 143 -8.40 -2.16 1.34
C ALA A 143 -9.40 -3.29 1.13
N TYR A 144 -10.46 -3.31 1.93
CA TYR A 144 -11.56 -4.27 1.80
C TYR A 144 -12.90 -3.54 1.76
N LYS A 145 -13.85 -4.02 0.98
CA LYS A 145 -15.25 -3.60 1.06
C LYS A 145 -16.07 -4.73 1.62
N ASP A 146 -17.07 -4.39 2.43
CA ASP A 146 -18.05 -5.36 2.86
C ASP A 146 -18.81 -5.93 1.65
N ALA A 147 -19.31 -7.16 1.80
CA ALA A 147 -20.20 -7.73 0.82
C ALA A 147 -21.38 -6.78 0.60
N LYS A 148 -21.75 -6.53 -0.66
CA LYS A 148 -23.06 -5.96 -0.94
C LYS A 148 -24.08 -6.91 -0.30
N VAL A 149 -24.76 -6.48 0.76
CA VAL A 149 -25.95 -7.17 1.23
C VAL A 149 -26.86 -7.26 0.02
N LYS A 150 -27.03 -8.46 -0.54
CA LYS A 150 -28.05 -8.69 -1.55
C LYS A 150 -29.37 -8.52 -0.80
N THR A 151 -29.96 -7.34 -0.89
CA THR A 151 -31.34 -7.12 -0.46
C THR A 151 -32.18 -8.10 -1.27
N LYS A 152 -32.82 -9.04 -0.56
CA LYS A 152 -33.74 -10.01 -1.14
C LYS A 152 -34.88 -9.33 -1.87
#